data_AF-A0A919Y4V8-F1
#
_entry.id   AF-A0A919Y4V8-F1
#
_cell.length_a   1.000
_cell.length_b   1.000
_cell.length_c   1.000
_cell.angle_alpha   90.00
_cell.angle_beta   90.00
_cell.angle_gamma   90.00
#
_symmetry.space_group_name_H-M   'P 1'
#
loop_
_entity.id
_entity.type
_entity.pdbx_description
1 polymer ?
#
loop_
_entity_poly.entity_id
_entity_poly.type
_entity_poly.pdbx_seq_one_letter_code
_entity_poly.pdbx_strand_id
1 'polypeptide(L)'
;MAILVTKGIKIAGVGVHVAILVTKGIKIADMGVHVAILVTKCIKIADMGVHVMILVTKGIKIAGVGVYVAILVTKGIKIADMGVHATILVT
;
A
#
# COMPACT_ATOMS: atom_id res chain seq x y z
N MET A 1 -8.58 6.44 11.27
CA MET A 1 -8.43 5.19 12.04
C MET A 1 -7.00 4.66 11.92
N ALA A 2 -6.47 3.96 12.92
CA ALA A 2 -5.15 3.34 12.86
C ALA A 2 -5.24 1.81 13.05
N ILE A 3 -4.44 1.06 12.30
CA ILE A 3 -4.35 -0.40 12.38
C ILE A 3 -2.88 -0.77 12.63
N LEU A 4 -2.63 -1.50 13.73
CA LEU A 4 -1.28 -1.95 14.11
C LEU A 4 -1.24 -3.48 14.21
N VAL A 5 -0.37 -4.12 13.43
CA VAL A 5 -0.26 -5.59 13.41
C VAL A 5 1.19 -6.06 13.31
N THR A 6 1.60 -6.96 14.21
CA THR A 6 2.95 -7.56 14.19
C THR A 6 3.05 -8.83 13.33
N LYS A 7 1.92 -9.41 12.96
CA LYS A 7 1.80 -10.63 12.14
C LYS A 7 1.26 -10.32 10.74
N GLY A 8 0.87 -11.35 10.00
CA GLY A 8 0.20 -11.20 8.71
C GLY A 8 -1.27 -10.82 8.90
N ILE A 9 -1.80 -9.92 8.07
CA ILE A 9 -3.22 -9.52 8.09
C ILE A 9 -3.79 -9.43 6.66
N LYS A 10 -5.09 -9.72 6.53
CA LYS A 10 -5.88 -9.45 5.33
C LYS A 10 -6.94 -8.41 5.68
N ILE A 11 -7.06 -7.37 4.85
CA ILE A 11 -8.08 -6.33 4.97
C ILE A 11 -8.86 -6.30 3.65
N ALA A 12 -10.19 -6.24 3.75
CA ALA A 12 -11.09 -6.05 2.62
C ALA A 12 -11.85 -4.74 2.86
N GLY A 13 -11.59 -3.74 2.03
CA GLY A 13 -12.09 -2.38 2.21
C GLY A 13 -11.29 -1.59 3.24
N VAL A 14 -10.70 -0.49 2.79
CA VAL A 14 -10.15 0.55 3.66
C VAL A 14 -10.99 1.81 3.46
N GLY A 15 -11.46 2.40 4.56
CA GLY A 15 -12.24 3.64 4.53
C GLY A 15 -11.38 4.89 4.29
N VAL A 16 -11.90 6.03 4.73
CA VAL A 16 -11.23 7.34 4.60
C VAL A 16 -10.30 7.59 5.80
N HIS A 17 -9.15 8.24 5.59
CA HIS A 17 -8.21 8.65 6.63
C HIS A 17 -7.74 7.47 7.50
N VAL A 18 -7.01 6.54 6.88
CA VAL A 18 -6.53 5.32 7.53
C VAL A 18 -5.00 5.25 7.53
N ALA A 19 -4.42 4.94 8.69
CA ALA A 19 -3.01 4.63 8.84
C ALA A 19 -2.84 3.14 9.17
N ILE A 20 -1.96 2.44 8.45
CA ILE A 20 -1.73 1.00 8.59
C ILE A 20 -0.25 0.73 8.81
N LEU A 21 0.08 0.09 9.93
CA LEU A 21 1.45 -0.31 10.27
C LEU A 21 1.52 -1.83 10.46
N VAL A 22 2.32 -2.51 9.61
CA VAL A 22 2.44 -3.98 9.64
C VAL A 22 3.89 -4.46 9.53
N THR A 23 4.31 -5.35 10.44
CA THR A 23 5.71 -5.86 10.43
C THR A 23 5.95 -7.00 9.44
N LYS A 24 5.01 -7.96 9.29
CA LYS A 24 5.28 -9.22 8.53
C LYS A 24 4.71 -9.22 7.12
N GLY A 25 3.47 -8.77 6.96
CA GLY A 25 2.92 -8.57 5.62
C GLY A 25 1.42 -8.41 5.62
N ILE A 26 0.92 -7.82 4.55
CA ILE A 26 -0.48 -7.43 4.44
C ILE A 26 -1.01 -7.68 3.04
N LYS A 27 -2.25 -8.14 2.97
CA LYS A 27 -3.04 -8.17 1.74
C LYS A 27 -4.23 -7.22 1.90
N ILE A 28 -4.35 -6.26 1.00
CA ILE A 28 -5.48 -5.32 0.95
C ILE A 28 -6.21 -5.51 -0.37
N ALA A 29 -7.53 -5.56 -0.31
CA ALA A 29 -8.41 -5.36 -1.45
C ALA A 29 -9.22 -4.08 -1.19
N ASP A 30 -9.30 -3.23 -2.20
CA ASP A 30 -10.07 -1.98 -2.23
C ASP A 30 -9.60 -0.96 -1.19
N MET A 31 -8.81 0.02 -1.64
CA MET A 31 -8.40 1.13 -0.79
C MET A 31 -9.28 2.36 -1.00
N GLY A 32 -9.59 3.03 0.11
CA GLY A 32 -10.29 4.31 0.13
C GLY A 32 -9.37 5.51 -0.06
N VAL A 33 -9.77 6.64 0.52
CA VAL A 33 -9.14 7.95 0.31
C VAL A 33 -8.28 8.34 1.50
N HIS A 34 -7.12 8.97 1.25
CA HIS A 34 -6.17 9.38 2.29
C HIS A 34 -5.70 8.20 3.15
N VAL A 35 -4.92 7.31 2.53
CA VAL A 35 -4.40 6.11 3.20
C VAL A 35 -2.88 6.16 3.27
N ALA A 36 -2.33 5.93 4.47
CA ALA A 36 -0.90 5.80 4.71
C ALA A 36 -0.56 4.37 5.16
N ILE A 37 0.40 3.73 4.50
CA ILE A 37 0.80 2.36 4.76
C ILE A 37 2.30 2.28 5.00
N LEU A 38 2.69 1.62 6.10
CA LEU A 38 4.07 1.27 6.40
C LEU A 38 4.20 -0.24 6.65
N VAL A 39 5.04 -0.92 5.84
CA VAL A 39 5.25 -2.37 5.92
C VAL A 39 6.72 -2.76 5.88
N THR A 40 7.20 -3.49 6.88
CA THR A 40 8.62 -3.90 6.92
C THR A 40 8.97 -5.05 5.96
N LYS A 41 7.99 -5.88 5.60
CA LYS A 41 8.23 -7.06 4.76
C LYS A 41 7.52 -6.92 3.41
N CYS A 42 6.37 -7.55 3.25
CA CYS A 42 5.71 -7.66 1.95
C CYS A 42 4.28 -7.13 2.00
N ILE A 43 3.86 -6.48 0.92
CA ILE A 43 2.48 -6.04 0.73
C ILE A 43 1.94 -6.49 -0.63
N LYS A 44 0.66 -6.89 -0.66
CA LYS A 44 -0.12 -7.08 -1.87
C LYS A 44 -1.37 -6.20 -1.81
N ILE A 45 -1.56 -5.33 -2.80
CA ILE A 45 -2.75 -4.51 -2.95
C ILE A 45 -3.44 -4.84 -4.26
N ALA A 46 -4.76 -5.00 -4.18
CA ALA A 46 -5.65 -4.95 -5.33
C ALA A 46 -6.49 -3.68 -5.17
N ASP A 47 -6.45 -2.84 -6.20
CA ASP A 47 -7.20 -1.59 -6.37
C ASP A 47 -6.90 -0.53 -5.30
N MET A 48 -6.13 0.48 -5.71
CA MET A 48 -5.87 1.65 -4.89
C MET A 48 -6.89 2.76 -5.09
N GLY A 49 -7.19 3.45 -4.00
CA GLY A 49 -7.97 4.68 -4.00
C GLY A 49 -7.09 5.92 -4.21
N VAL A 50 -7.56 7.04 -3.68
CA VAL A 50 -7.01 8.38 -3.96
C VAL A 50 -6.16 8.87 -2.78
N HIS A 51 -5.05 9.56 -3.07
CA HIS A 51 -4.11 10.08 -2.06
C HIS A 51 -3.57 8.96 -1.16
N VAL A 52 -2.75 8.10 -1.74
CA VAL A 52 -2.19 6.94 -1.05
C VAL A 52 -0.67 7.08 -0.92
N MET A 53 -0.15 6.88 0.29
CA MET A 53 1.29 6.83 0.57
C MET A 53 1.67 5.44 1.07
N ILE A 54 2.70 4.84 0.45
CA ILE A 54 3.16 3.49 0.79
C ILE A 54 4.67 3.48 0.99
N LEU A 55 5.10 2.97 2.12
CA LEU A 55 6.50 2.71 2.44
C LEU A 55 6.72 1.23 2.76
N VAL A 56 7.60 0.56 1.99
CA VAL A 56 7.85 -0.88 2.10
C VAL A 56 9.33 -1.22 2.06
N THR A 57 9.83 -2.07 2.96
CA THR A 57 11.25 -2.44 2.97
C THR A 57 11.61 -3.65 2.08
N LYS A 58 10.74 -4.66 1.88
CA LYS A 58 11.15 -5.89 1.14
C LYS A 58 10.43 -6.22 -0.15
N GLY A 59 9.16 -5.91 -0.30
CA GLY A 59 8.45 -6.30 -1.52
C GLY A 59 7.03 -5.75 -1.63
N ILE A 60 6.70 -5.22 -2.79
CA ILE A 60 5.36 -4.74 -3.11
C ILE A 60 4.84 -5.36 -4.40
N LYS A 61 3.57 -5.80 -4.35
CA LYS A 61 2.78 -6.15 -5.53
C LYS A 61 1.49 -5.34 -5.53
N ILE A 62 1.26 -4.58 -6.60
CA ILE A 62 0.02 -3.82 -6.80
C ILE A 62 -0.62 -4.25 -8.13
N ALA A 63 -1.93 -4.40 -8.12
CA ALA A 63 -2.76 -4.45 -9.32
C ALA A 63 -3.79 -3.32 -9.18
N GLY A 64 -3.74 -2.33 -10.06
CA GLY A 64 -4.59 -1.14 -10.01
C GLY A 64 -4.04 -0.08 -9.05
N VAL A 65 -3.41 0.95 -9.60
CA VAL A 65 -3.02 2.16 -8.86
C VAL A 65 -4.09 3.23 -9.08
N GLY A 66 -4.50 3.90 -7.99
CA GLY A 66 -5.44 5.01 -8.03
C GLY A 66 -4.75 6.35 -8.35
N VAL A 67 -5.35 7.45 -7.90
CA VAL A 67 -4.89 8.81 -8.22
C VAL A 67 -4.06 9.38 -7.08
N TYR A 68 -2.97 10.08 -7.39
CA TYR A 68 -2.03 10.66 -6.40
C TYR A 68 -1.46 9.61 -5.45
N VAL A 69 -0.65 8.72 -6.01
CA VAL A 69 -0.03 7.63 -5.26
C VAL A 69 1.47 7.81 -5.17
N ALA A 70 2.01 7.75 -3.95
CA ALA A 70 3.44 7.78 -3.69
C ALA A 70 3.87 6.43 -3.10
N ILE A 71 4.85 5.79 -3.74
CA ILE A 71 5.38 4.48 -3.33
C ILE A 71 6.89 4.61 -3.15
N LEU A 72 7.35 4.33 -1.94
CA LEU A 72 8.77 4.15 -1.63
C LEU A 72 9.00 2.69 -1.24
N VAL A 73 9.90 2.03 -1.96
CA VAL A 73 10.22 0.63 -1.72
C VAL A 73 11.72 0.37 -1.76
N THR A 74 12.25 -0.33 -0.77
CA THR A 74 13.69 -0.65 -0.76
C THR A 74 14.03 -1.85 -1.63
N LYS A 75 13.15 -2.86 -1.70
CA LYS A 75 13.39 -4.06 -2.53
C LYS A 75 12.12 -4.54 -3.20
N GLY A 76 12.23 -4.92 -4.47
CA GLY A 76 11.23 -5.68 -5.22
C GLY A 76 9.89 -4.98 -5.42
N ILE A 77 9.62 -4.57 -6.65
CA ILE A 77 8.34 -3.95 -7.03
C ILE A 77 7.76 -4.63 -8.25
N LYS A 78 6.46 -4.92 -8.19
CA LYS A 78 5.65 -5.28 -9.34
C LYS A 78 4.34 -4.50 -9.29
N ILE A 79 4.10 -3.69 -10.32
CA ILE A 79 2.84 -2.97 -10.47
C ILE A 79 2.23 -3.32 -11.81
N ALA A 80 0.93 -3.63 -11.79
CA ALA A 80 0.08 -3.67 -12.98
C ALA A 80 -0.89 -2.48 -12.89
N ASP A 81 -1.06 -1.79 -14.01
CA ASP A 81 -1.97 -0.65 -14.21
C ASP A 81 -1.68 0.55 -13.30
N MET A 82 -1.04 1.56 -13.90
CA MET A 82 -0.74 2.81 -13.22
C MET A 82 -1.89 3.80 -13.37
N GLY A 83 -2.27 4.44 -12.26
CA GLY A 83 -3.22 5.54 -12.23
C GLY A 83 -2.55 6.88 -12.54
N VAL A 84 -3.36 7.95 -12.46
CA VAL A 84 -2.93 9.31 -12.80
C VAL A 84 -2.16 9.92 -11.61
N HIS A 85 -0.96 10.42 -11.88
CA HIS A 85 -0.01 10.95 -10.89
C HIS A 85 0.46 9.92 -9.86
N ALA A 86 1.27 8.98 -10.32
CA ALA A 86 1.97 8.05 -9.44
C ALA A 86 3.49 8.31 -9.44
N THR A 87 4.06 8.42 -8.24
CA THR A 87 5.50 8.52 -8.04
C THR A 87 6.00 7.26 -7.37
N ILE A 88 7.01 6.63 -7.97
CA ILE A 88 7.64 5.42 -7.45
C ILE A 88 9.11 5.70 -7.27
N LEU A 89 9.61 5.51 -6.05
CA LEU A 89 11.03 5.53 -5.73
C LEU A 89 11.45 4.16 -5.22
N VAL A 90 12.49 3.62 -5.85
CA VAL A 90 13.14 2.37 -5.42
C VAL A 90 14.54 2.70 -4.93
N THR A 91 14.88 2.28 -3.71
CA THR A 91 16.18 2.57 -3.05
C THR A 91 16.89 1.30 -2.63
#